data_AF-A0A1R1L7W6-F1
#
_entry.id   AF-A0A1R1L7W6-F1
#
_cell.length_a   1.000
_cell.length_b   1.000
_cell.length_c   1.000
_cell.angle_alpha   90.00
_cell.angle_beta   90.00
_cell.angle_gamma   90.00
#
_symmetry.space_group_name_H-M   'P 1'
#
loop_
_entity.id
_entity.type
_entity.pdbx_description
1 polymer ?
#
loop_
_entity_poly.entity_id
_entity_poly.type
_entity_poly.pdbx_seq_one_letter_code
_entity_poly.pdbx_strand_id
1 'polypeptide(L)' 'MPKVMHIRDVPDDVHDAIARAARAEGLSLTRYMQRELEHLARRAQIVRDNVEVVRRTQERVRGRSDRDTILAVLHDGRGD' A
#
# COMPACT_ATOMS: atom_id res chain seq x y z
N MET A 1 -14.69 -20.76 4.90
CA MET A 1 -15.88 -20.57 4.05
C MET A 1 -15.66 -19.35 3.16
N PRO A 2 -15.94 -19.42 1.85
CA PRO A 2 -15.90 -18.24 0.99
C PRO A 2 -16.94 -17.22 1.49
N LYS A 3 -16.54 -15.95 1.59
CA LYS A 3 -17.44 -14.85 1.94
C LYS A 3 -17.89 -14.17 0.65
N VAL A 4 -19.18 -13.89 0.55
CA VAL A 4 -19.78 -13.19 -0.59
C VAL A 4 -20.07 -11.75 -0.19
N MET A 5 -19.73 -10.80 -1.06
CA MET A 5 -19.97 -9.37 -0.88
C MET A 5 -20.84 -8.87 -2.02
N HIS A 6 -21.96 -8.21 -1.69
CA HIS A 6 -22.83 -7.56 -2.68
C HIS A 6 -22.62 -6.05 -2.56
N ILE A 7 -22.28 -5.40 -3.67
CA ILE A 7 -22.17 -3.94 -3.77
C ILE A 7 -23.46 -3.46 -4.42
N ARG A 8 -24.21 -2.61 -3.71
CA ARG A 8 -25.50 -2.08 -4.16
C ARG A 8 -25.32 -0.69 -4.76
N ASP A 9 -26.26 -0.32 -5.63
CA ASP A 9 -26.39 1.04 -6.16
C ASP A 9 -25.11 1.56 -6.82
N VAL A 10 -24.39 0.68 -7.53
CA VAL A 10 -23.21 1.06 -8.31
C VAL A 10 -23.68 1.85 -9.52
N PRO A 11 -23.23 3.10 -9.70
CA PRO A 11 -23.55 3.87 -10.90
C PRO A 11 -23.10 3.15 -12.17
N ASP A 12 -23.90 3.25 -13.24
CA ASP A 12 -23.65 2.52 -14.50
C ASP A 12 -22.29 2.89 -15.11
N ASP A 13 -21.90 4.16 -15.04
CA ASP A 13 -20.62 4.65 -15.55
C ASP A 13 -19.42 4.04 -14.80
N VAL A 14 -19.54 3.89 -13.49
CA VAL A 14 -18.54 3.22 -12.63
C VAL A 14 -18.48 1.73 -12.97
N HIS A 15 -19.63 1.07 -13.06
CA HIS A 15 -19.69 -0.35 -13.45
C HIS A 15 -19.01 -0.58 -14.80
N ASP A 16 -19.31 0.25 -15.80
CA ASP A 16 -18.76 0.15 -17.14
C ASP A 16 -17.26 0.41 -17.18
N ALA A 17 -16.78 1.38 -16.39
CA ALA A 17 -15.34 1.65 -16.26
C ALA A 17 -14.60 0.42 -15.71
N ILE A 18 -15.12 -0.20 -14.65
CA ILE A 18 -14.53 -1.41 -14.05
C ILE A 18 -14.60 -2.58 -15.04
N ALA A 19 -15.74 -2.77 -15.72
CA ALA A 19 -15.90 -3.83 -16.71
C ALA A 19 -14.97 -3.67 -17.92
N ARG A 20 -14.69 -2.44 -18.35
CA ARG A 20 -13.66 -2.16 -19.37
C ARG A 20 -12.26 -2.51 -18.87
N ALA A 21 -11.90 -2.11 -17.64
CA ALA A 21 -10.59 -2.41 -17.05
C ALA A 21 -10.37 -3.92 -16.89
N ALA A 22 -11.37 -4.64 -16.38
CA ALA A 22 -11.33 -6.10 -16.26
C ALA A 22 -11.08 -6.79 -17.61
N ARG A 23 -11.80 -6.36 -18.66
CA ARG A 23 -11.62 -6.89 -20.03
C ARG A 23 -10.24 -6.58 -20.60
N ALA A 24 -9.72 -5.37 -20.40
CA ALA A 24 -8.39 -4.99 -20.86
C ALA A 24 -7.28 -5.89 -20.26
N GLU A 25 -7.52 -6.43 -19.06
CA GLU A 25 -6.60 -7.34 -18.38
C GLU A 25 -6.94 -8.82 -18.57
N GLY A 26 -7.94 -9.15 -19.41
CA GLY A 26 -8.36 -10.53 -19.65
C GLY A 26 -8.97 -11.21 -18.42
N LEU A 27 -9.53 -10.44 -17.48
CA LEU A 27 -10.12 -10.93 -16.25
C LEU A 27 -11.65 -10.83 -16.29
N SER A 28 -12.32 -11.74 -15.59
CA SER A 28 -13.75 -11.55 -15.26
C SER A 28 -13.90 -10.37 -14.29
N LEU A 29 -15.05 -9.70 -14.34
CA LEU A 29 -15.36 -8.57 -13.45
C LEU A 29 -15.16 -8.93 -11.97
N THR A 30 -15.67 -10.10 -11.54
CA THR A 30 -15.52 -10.58 -10.16
C THR A 30 -14.07 -10.81 -9.78
N ARG A 31 -13.26 -11.40 -10.67
CA ARG A 31 -11.83 -11.67 -10.39
C ARG A 31 -11.02 -10.38 -10.33
N TYR A 32 -11.31 -9.44 -11.22
CA TYR A 32 -10.74 -8.10 -11.19
C TYR A 32 -11.06 -7.42 -9.85
N MET A 33 -12.34 -7.35 -9.49
CA MET A 33 -12.78 -6.72 -8.24
C MET A 33 -12.19 -7.39 -7.00
N GLN A 34 -12.10 -8.72 -6.97
CA GLN A 34 -11.46 -9.43 -5.87
C GLN A 34 -9.99 -9.01 -5.73
N ARG A 35 -9.24 -8.96 -6.83
CA ARG A 35 -7.84 -8.55 -6.82
C ARG A 35 -7.68 -7.12 -6.32
N GLU A 36 -8.48 -6.18 -6.83
CA GLU A 36 -8.43 -4.78 -6.41
C GLU A 36 -8.78 -4.61 -4.93
N LEU A 37 -9.79 -5.33 -4.43
CA LEU A 37 -10.16 -5.35 -3.01
C LEU A 37 -9.02 -5.86 -2.13
N GLU A 38 -8.34 -6.92 -2.57
CA GLU A 38 -7.19 -7.44 -1.82
C GLU A 38 -6.01 -6.45 -1.81
N HIS A 39 -5.74 -5.77 -2.93
CA HIS A 39 -4.73 -4.71 -2.97
C HIS A 39 -5.08 -3.56 -2.04
N LEU A 40 -6.34 -3.12 -2.03
CA LEU A 40 -6.83 -2.07 -1.14
C LEU A 40 -6.64 -2.46 0.33
N ALA A 41 -7.05 -3.69 0.70
CA ALA A 41 -6.93 -4.20 2.06
C ALA A 41 -5.47 -4.28 2.52
N ARG A 42 -4.60 -4.83 1.66
CA ARG A 42 -3.15 -4.95 1.94
C ARG A 42 -2.51 -3.58 2.07
N ARG A 43 -2.80 -2.62 1.18
CA ARG A 43 -2.23 -1.28 1.24
C ARG A 43 -2.59 -0.56 2.55
N ALA A 44 -3.86 -0.63 2.96
CA ALA A 44 -4.28 -0.02 4.22
C ALA A 44 -3.60 -0.65 5.44
N GLN A 45 -3.38 -1.97 5.41
CA GLN A 45 -2.67 -2.67 6.48
C GLN A 45 -1.20 -2.27 6.53
N ILE A 46 -0.51 -2.27 5.38
CA ILE A 46 0.91 -1.88 5.28
C ILE A 46 1.13 -0.46 5.83
N VAL A 47 0.26 0.50 5.49
CA VAL A 47 0.38 1.87 6.01
C VAL A 47 0.29 1.90 7.54
N ARG A 48 -0.67 1.18 8.13
CA ARG A 48 -0.80 1.11 9.60
C ARG A 48 0.41 0.44 10.25
N ASP A 49 0.88 -0.66 9.68
CA ASP A 49 2.04 -1.39 10.20
C ASP A 49 3.30 -0.53 10.13
N ASN A 50 3.50 0.19 9.02
CA ASN A 50 4.64 1.10 8.85
C ASN A 50 4.63 2.22 9.91
N VAL A 51 3.47 2.81 10.21
CA VAL A 51 3.37 3.85 11.26
C VAL A 51 3.81 3.30 12.61
N GLU A 52 3.36 2.09 12.98
CA GLU A 52 3.74 1.48 14.26
C GLU A 52 5.23 1.09 14.31
N VAL A 53 5.79 0.56 13.21
CA VAL A 53 7.21 0.24 13.11
C VAL A 53 8.06 1.50 13.25
N VAL A 54 7.71 2.58 12.54
CA VAL A 54 8.42 3.87 12.62
C VAL A 54 8.37 4.41 14.04
N ARG A 55 7.19 4.42 14.68
CA ARG A 55 7.02 4.90 16.07
C ARG A 55 7.89 4.12 17.05
N ARG A 56 7.82 2.78 17.03
CA ARG A 56 8.63 1.92 17.91
C ARG A 56 10.13 2.11 17.68
N THR A 57 10.53 2.29 16.43
CA THR A 57 11.94 2.49 16.08
C THR A 57 12.44 3.83 16.59
N GLN A 58 11.66 4.91 16.42
CA GLN A 58 11.99 6.23 16.97
C GLN A 58 12.11 6.20 18.50
N GLU A 59 11.19 5.53 19.20
CA GLU A 59 11.23 5.37 20.66
C GLU A 59 12.48 4.59 21.14
N ARG A 60 12.89 3.57 20.40
CA ARG A 60 14.08 2.76 20.72
C ARG A 60 15.39 3.49 20.42
N VAL A 61 15.49 4.09 19.25
CA VAL A 61 16.75 4.63 18.73
C VAL A 61 17.11 5.94 19.45
N ARG A 62 16.12 6.71 19.95
CA ARG A 62 16.28 8.01 20.64
C ARG A 62 17.14 9.06 19.91
N GLY A 63 17.68 8.73 18.73
CA GLY A 63 18.51 9.59 17.92
C GLY A 63 17.65 10.39 16.95
N ARG A 64 17.91 11.70 16.91
CA ARG A 64 17.56 12.52 15.74
C ARG A 64 18.77 12.48 14.84
N SER A 65 18.64 11.86 13.68
CA SER A 65 19.66 11.96 12.64
C SER A 65 19.23 13.08 11.70
N ASP A 66 19.94 14.20 11.75
CA ASP A 66 19.82 15.23 10.72
C ASP A 66 20.61 14.80 9.47
N ARG A 67 20.32 15.49 8.36
CA ARG A 67 20.92 15.21 7.06
C ARG A 67 22.44 15.27 7.11
N ASP A 68 23.00 16.25 7.83
CA ASP A 68 24.43 16.52 7.86
C ASP A 68 25.16 15.40 8.60
N THR A 69 24.59 14.90 9.70
CA THR A 69 25.08 13.72 10.43
C THR A 69 25.09 12.48 9.55
N ILE A 70 24.02 12.25 8.77
CA ILE A 70 23.93 11.10 7.87
C ILE A 70 25.01 11.17 6.79
N LEU A 71 25.20 12.34 6.18
CA LEU A 71 26.21 12.54 5.14
C LEU A 71 27.62 12.37 5.71
N ALA A 72 27.91 12.93 6.89
CA ALA A 72 29.21 12.78 7.54
C ALA A 72 29.58 11.31 7.77
N VAL A 73 28.66 10.50 8.30
CA VAL A 73 28.90 9.05 8.52
C VAL A 73 29.09 8.30 7.19
N LEU A 74 28.37 8.68 6.14
CA LEU A 74 28.50 8.07 4.81
C LEU A 74 29.82 8.42 4.10
N HIS A 75 30.40 9.58 4.37
CA HIS A 75 31.73 9.97 3.87
C HIS A 75 32.83 9.23 4.65
N ASP A 76 32.73 9.22 5.99
CA ASP A 76 33.66 8.51 6.87
C ASP A 76 33.74 7.01 6.53
N GLY A 77 32.59 6.37 6.24
CA GLY A 77 32.54 4.97 5.81
C GLY A 77 33.06 4.70 4.38
N ARG A 78 33.16 5.72 3.53
CA ARG A 78 33.77 5.63 2.19
C ARG A 78 35.28 5.91 2.19
N GLY A 79 35.80 6.47 3.29
CA GLY A 79 37.20 6.86 3.41
C GLY A 79 37.55 8.17 2.70
N ASP A 80 36.56 9.03 2.44
CA ASP A 80 36.74 10.44 2.03
C ASP A 80 36.87 11.33 3.28
#